data_AF-A0A354DK08-F1
#
_entry.id   AF-A0A354DK08-F1
#
_cell.length_a   1.000
_cell.length_b   1.000
_cell.length_c   1.000
_cell.angle_alpha   90.00
_cell.angle_beta   90.00
_cell.angle_gamma   90.00
#
_symmetry.space_group_name_H-M   'P 1'
#
loop_
_entity.id
_entity.type
_entity.pdbx_description
1 polymer ?
#
loop_
_entity_poly.entity_id
_entity_poly.type
_entity_poly.pdbx_seq_one_letter_code
_entity_poly.pdbx_strand_id
1 'polypeptide(L)'
;MGIYLIETPEEEKSFEILVWPFKQSQNIWIDTQITPAYCTKCKKQVEGFFAYLIQSKVGQVGNILCNYCRGEILCVKPNYFRNEIIMGTNSVNDLSLKIDFATLYCIHPLTFIQVKKETGYNLFEKGRILKLSSIIKEICQTISLPETHLSSVQIITDLRFPHLPVLVNRWINLLRHLRIT
;
A
#
# COMPACT_ATOMS: atom_id res chain seq x y z
N MET A 1 -0.72 20.39 -4.47
CA MET A 1 -0.36 19.13 -5.16
C MET A 1 -0.81 17.98 -4.30
N GLY A 2 -1.33 16.93 -4.91
CA GLY A 2 -1.87 15.75 -4.24
C GLY A 2 -0.89 14.63 -3.97
N ILE A 3 0.28 14.71 -4.61
CA ILE A 3 1.35 13.73 -4.48
C ILE A 3 2.69 14.48 -4.32
N TYR A 4 3.54 14.02 -3.41
CA TYR A 4 4.86 14.59 -3.20
C TYR A 4 5.85 13.51 -2.70
N LEU A 5 7.14 13.73 -2.91
CA LEU A 5 8.20 12.79 -2.52
C LEU A 5 8.39 12.82 -0.99
N ILE A 6 8.46 11.65 -0.38
CA ILE A 6 8.84 11.49 1.03
C ILE A 6 10.36 11.54 1.10
N GLU A 7 10.91 12.51 1.83
CA GLU A 7 12.35 12.80 1.80
C GLU A 7 13.16 11.94 2.79
N THR A 8 12.51 11.43 3.85
CA THR A 8 13.20 10.73 4.94
C THR A 8 12.48 9.46 5.38
N PRO A 9 13.21 8.43 5.86
CA PRO A 9 12.60 7.25 6.50
C PRO A 9 11.74 7.59 7.73
N GLU A 10 12.08 8.65 8.45
CA GLU A 10 11.31 9.14 9.60
C GLU A 10 9.95 9.67 9.17
N GLU A 11 9.90 10.44 8.08
CA GLU A 11 8.66 10.91 7.48
C GLU A 11 7.83 9.73 6.96
N GLU A 12 8.45 8.73 6.35
CA GLU A 12 7.77 7.52 5.87
C GLU A 12 6.95 6.84 6.97
N LYS A 13 7.49 6.77 8.20
CA LYS A 13 6.82 6.17 9.37
C LYS A 13 5.57 6.93 9.83
N SER A 14 5.38 8.18 9.38
CA SER A 14 4.19 8.97 9.72
C SER A 14 2.97 8.63 8.86
N PHE A 15 3.16 7.93 7.75
CA PHE A 15 2.09 7.53 6.83
C PHE A 15 1.46 6.20 7.21
N GLU A 16 0.17 6.09 6.92
CA GLU A 16 -0.62 4.92 7.22
C GLU A 16 -1.37 4.35 6.03
N ILE A 17 -1.77 3.09 6.19
CA ILE A 17 -2.78 2.45 5.35
C ILE A 17 -4.00 2.21 6.21
N LEU A 18 -5.12 2.82 5.84
CA LEU A 18 -6.39 2.61 6.52
C LEU A 18 -7.09 1.41 5.88
N VAL A 19 -7.55 0.48 6.72
CA VAL A 19 -8.31 -0.70 6.33
C VAL A 19 -9.71 -0.59 6.89
N TRP A 20 -10.70 -0.74 6.02
CA TRP A 20 -12.10 -0.55 6.33
C TRP A 20 -12.88 -1.85 6.14
N PRO A 21 -13.05 -2.65 7.20
CA PRO A 21 -13.75 -3.93 7.11
C PRO A 21 -15.27 -3.77 7.16
N PHE A 22 -15.96 -4.52 6.32
CA PHE A 22 -17.42 -4.61 6.29
C PHE A 22 -17.87 -5.94 6.88
N LYS A 23 -18.47 -5.90 8.08
CA LYS A 23 -18.85 -7.10 8.84
C LYS A 23 -19.79 -8.04 8.06
N GLN A 24 -20.78 -7.49 7.37
CA GLN A 24 -21.83 -8.27 6.71
C GLN A 24 -21.34 -8.97 5.43
N SER A 25 -20.57 -8.26 4.59
CA SER A 25 -20.08 -8.78 3.32
C SER A 25 -18.73 -9.48 3.42
N GLN A 26 -18.07 -9.42 4.58
CA GLN A 26 -16.67 -9.82 4.75
C GLN A 26 -15.75 -9.22 3.69
N ASN A 27 -16.02 -7.98 3.27
CA ASN A 27 -15.20 -7.25 2.33
C ASN A 27 -14.36 -6.19 3.05
N ILE A 28 -13.36 -5.62 2.39
CA ILE A 28 -12.56 -4.52 2.91
C ILE A 28 -12.39 -3.43 1.85
N TRP A 29 -12.32 -2.18 2.29
CA TRP A 29 -11.75 -1.08 1.52
C TRP A 29 -10.40 -0.67 2.11
N ILE A 30 -9.54 -0.13 1.26
CA ILE A 30 -8.24 0.37 1.65
C ILE A 30 -8.10 1.83 1.24
N ASP A 31 -7.37 2.58 2.04
CA ASP A 31 -7.03 3.97 1.75
C ASP A 31 -5.56 4.20 2.13
N THR A 32 -4.68 4.18 1.12
CA THR A 32 -3.23 4.33 1.33
C THR A 32 -2.82 5.79 1.32
N GLN A 33 -1.97 6.17 2.27
CA GLN A 33 -1.33 7.49 2.27
C GLN A 33 0.05 7.49 1.58
N ILE A 34 0.56 6.33 1.21
CA ILE A 34 1.89 6.15 0.64
C ILE A 34 1.84 5.24 -0.59
N THR A 35 2.61 5.59 -1.62
CA THR A 35 2.70 4.82 -2.86
C THR A 35 4.13 4.78 -3.40
N PRO A 36 4.62 3.64 -3.89
CA PRO A 36 5.75 3.64 -4.81
C PRO A 36 5.31 4.22 -6.15
N ALA A 37 6.26 4.57 -7.01
CA ALA A 37 5.98 5.01 -8.38
C ALA A 37 6.76 4.19 -9.40
N TYR A 38 6.17 3.97 -10.56
CA TYR A 38 6.79 3.24 -11.66
C TYR A 38 6.80 4.07 -12.93
N CYS A 39 7.97 4.18 -13.55
CA CYS A 39 8.12 4.88 -14.81
C CYS A 39 7.90 3.92 -15.97
N THR A 40 6.81 4.08 -16.71
CA THR A 40 6.50 3.26 -17.90
C THR A 40 7.49 3.52 -19.06
N LYS A 41 8.13 4.71 -19.09
CA LYS A 41 9.13 5.08 -20.11
C LYS A 41 10.44 4.28 -19.97
N CYS A 42 11.03 4.23 -18.77
CA CYS A 42 12.30 3.51 -18.55
C CYS A 42 12.14 2.16 -17.84
N LYS A 43 10.90 1.76 -17.54
CA LYS A 43 10.53 0.49 -16.91
C LYS A 43 11.26 0.24 -15.57
N LYS A 44 11.36 1.30 -14.75
CA LYS A 44 11.96 1.23 -13.42
C LYS A 44 11.01 1.79 -12.37
N GLN A 45 11.03 1.20 -11.19
CA GLN A 45 10.52 1.85 -9.99
C GLN A 45 11.32 3.15 -9.76
N VAL A 46 10.63 4.26 -9.58
CA VAL A 46 11.22 5.57 -9.22
C VAL A 46 11.78 5.46 -7.79
N GLU A 47 12.93 6.06 -7.53
CA GLU A 47 13.52 6.06 -6.19
C GLU A 47 12.63 6.80 -5.18
N GLY A 48 12.56 6.26 -3.97
CA GLY A 48 11.75 6.79 -2.88
C GLY A 48 10.28 6.39 -2.95
N PHE A 49 9.51 6.92 -2.00
CA PHE A 49 8.08 6.74 -1.90
C PHE A 49 7.38 8.10 -1.93
N PHE A 50 6.11 8.09 -2.29
CA PHE A 50 5.35 9.31 -2.48
C PHE A 50 4.16 9.33 -1.53
N ALA A 51 4.03 10.44 -0.81
CA ALA A 51 2.88 10.74 -0.01
C ALA A 51 1.72 11.09 -0.93
N TYR A 52 0.58 10.43 -0.72
CA TYR A 52 -0.61 10.56 -1.54
C TYR A 52 -1.72 11.17 -0.70
N LEU A 53 -1.96 12.48 -0.79
CA LEU A 53 -2.80 13.23 0.13
C LEU A 53 -4.29 13.26 -0.26
N ILE A 54 -5.17 13.19 0.75
CA ILE A 54 -6.64 13.16 0.64
C ILE A 54 -7.23 14.40 -0.06
N GLN A 55 -6.55 15.56 0.03
CA GLN A 55 -7.07 16.83 -0.47
C GLN A 55 -7.30 16.89 -1.99
N SER A 56 -6.86 15.86 -2.72
CA SER A 56 -7.08 15.80 -4.16
C SER A 56 -8.44 15.20 -4.49
N LYS A 57 -9.25 16.00 -5.19
CA LYS A 57 -10.44 15.51 -5.89
C LYS A 57 -10.06 14.36 -6.83
N VAL A 58 -11.05 13.54 -7.18
CA VAL A 58 -10.91 12.56 -8.27
C VAL A 58 -10.36 13.26 -9.52
N GLY A 59 -9.39 12.64 -10.19
CA GLY A 59 -8.66 13.22 -11.32
C GLY A 59 -7.15 13.27 -11.08
N GLN A 60 -6.45 14.13 -11.81
CA GLN A 60 -5.00 14.27 -11.72
C GLN A 60 -4.61 14.78 -10.32
N VAL A 61 -3.68 14.07 -9.67
CA VAL A 61 -3.20 14.39 -8.31
C VAL A 61 -1.80 14.99 -8.30
N GLY A 62 -1.14 15.02 -9.44
CA GLY A 62 0.16 15.67 -9.65
C GLY A 62 1.02 14.83 -10.57
N ASN A 63 2.27 15.24 -10.68
CA ASN A 63 3.25 14.60 -11.54
C ASN A 63 4.48 14.21 -10.72
N ILE A 64 5.08 13.08 -11.06
CA ILE A 64 6.34 12.60 -10.49
C ILE A 64 7.39 12.68 -11.58
N LEU A 65 8.55 13.27 -11.26
CA LEU A 65 9.69 13.27 -12.16
C LEU A 65 10.54 12.02 -11.94
N CYS A 66 10.72 11.19 -12.96
CA CYS A 66 11.58 10.01 -12.86
C CYS A 66 13.04 10.42 -12.67
N ASN A 67 13.65 9.96 -11.58
CA ASN A 67 15.06 10.20 -11.25
C ASN A 67 16.04 9.53 -12.24
N TYR A 68 15.60 8.50 -12.99
CA TYR A 68 16.45 7.78 -13.95
C TYR A 68 16.43 8.36 -15.37
N CYS A 69 15.24 8.58 -15.94
CA CYS A 69 15.10 9.01 -17.34
C CYS A 69 14.55 10.44 -17.50
N ARG A 70 14.31 11.13 -16.38
CA ARG A 70 13.75 12.50 -16.34
C ARG A 70 12.40 12.63 -17.03
N GLY A 71 11.73 11.52 -17.32
CA GLY A 71 10.37 11.51 -17.83
C GLY A 71 9.39 11.91 -16.74
N GLU A 72 8.41 12.74 -17.11
CA GLU A 72 7.29 13.09 -16.25
C GLU A 72 6.27 11.94 -16.22
N ILE A 73 5.80 11.60 -15.03
CA ILE A 73 4.81 10.56 -14.77
C ILE A 73 3.58 11.25 -14.21
N LEU A 74 2.53 11.30 -15.02
CA LEU A 74 1.25 11.84 -14.63
C LEU A 74 0.55 10.84 -13.71
N CYS A 75 0.11 11.32 -12.55
CA CYS A 75 -0.55 10.50 -11.53
C CYS A 75 -2.04 10.88 -11.44
N VAL A 76 -2.92 9.90 -11.61
CA VAL A 76 -4.38 10.08 -11.56
C VAL A 76 -4.98 9.23 -10.46
N LYS A 77 -5.85 9.86 -9.68
CA LYS A 77 -6.75 9.25 -8.70
C LYS A 77 -8.09 8.98 -9.37
N PRO A 78 -8.43 7.73 -9.72
CA PRO A 78 -9.68 7.44 -10.42
C PRO A 78 -10.90 7.48 -9.50
N ASN A 79 -10.74 7.27 -8.20
CA ASN A 79 -11.84 7.16 -7.23
C ASN A 79 -11.59 7.99 -5.97
N TYR A 80 -12.62 8.18 -5.13
CA TYR A 80 -12.49 8.99 -3.91
C TYR A 80 -11.49 8.39 -2.89
N PHE A 81 -11.45 7.06 -2.79
CA PHE A 81 -10.49 6.33 -1.96
C PHE A 81 -9.13 6.20 -2.65
N ARG A 82 -8.05 6.18 -1.87
CA ARG A 82 -6.70 5.88 -2.38
C ARG A 82 -6.47 4.38 -2.34
N ASN A 83 -7.32 3.64 -3.05
CA ASN A 83 -7.20 2.18 -3.21
C ASN A 83 -6.44 1.81 -4.50
N GLU A 84 -6.34 2.75 -5.43
CA GLU A 84 -5.60 2.60 -6.67
C GLU A 84 -5.06 3.95 -7.15
N ILE A 85 -4.02 3.89 -7.98
CA ILE A 85 -3.48 5.05 -8.70
C ILE A 85 -3.14 4.65 -10.12
N ILE A 86 -3.37 5.55 -11.07
CA ILE A 86 -2.98 5.37 -12.46
C ILE A 86 -1.76 6.24 -12.73
N MET A 87 -0.68 5.64 -13.23
CA MET A 87 0.57 6.30 -13.56
C MET A 87 0.86 6.15 -15.05
N GLY A 88 1.02 7.25 -15.78
CA GLY A 88 1.23 7.22 -17.22
C GLY A 88 2.07 8.39 -17.73
N THR A 89 2.35 8.40 -19.03
CA THR A 89 2.92 9.57 -19.72
C THR A 89 1.78 10.46 -20.25
N ASN A 90 2.12 11.66 -20.73
CA ASN A 90 1.25 12.82 -21.02
C ASN A 90 -0.07 12.64 -21.80
N SER A 91 -0.48 11.43 -22.20
CA SER A 91 -1.82 11.16 -22.71
C SER A 91 -2.49 10.04 -21.92
N VAL A 92 -3.77 10.23 -21.58
CA VAL A 92 -4.61 9.21 -20.90
C VAL A 92 -4.72 7.92 -21.75
N ASN A 93 -4.37 8.01 -23.04
CA ASN A 93 -4.35 6.92 -24.01
C ASN A 93 -2.98 6.20 -24.11
N ASP A 94 -1.90 6.73 -23.52
CA ASP A 94 -0.59 6.09 -23.51
C ASP A 94 -0.44 5.18 -22.29
N LEU A 95 -0.35 3.87 -22.52
CA LEU A 95 0.12 2.80 -21.62
C LEU A 95 0.09 3.18 -20.13
N SER A 96 -1.12 3.43 -19.62
CA SER A 96 -1.31 3.85 -18.25
C SER A 96 -1.21 2.63 -17.34
N LEU A 97 -0.30 2.69 -16.36
CA LEU A 97 -0.13 1.65 -15.37
C LEU A 97 -1.13 1.89 -14.25
N LYS A 98 -2.15 1.03 -14.17
CA LYS A 98 -2.99 0.95 -12.99
C LYS A 98 -2.28 0.15 -11.89
N ILE A 99 -2.14 0.76 -10.71
CA ILE A 99 -1.61 0.14 -9.51
C ILE A 99 -2.77 -0.05 -8.55
N ASP A 100 -3.13 -1.31 -8.28
CA ASP A 100 -4.10 -1.70 -7.26
C ASP A 100 -3.35 -1.98 -5.95
N PHE A 101 -3.60 -1.17 -4.93
CA PHE A 101 -2.84 -1.26 -3.68
C PHE A 101 -3.21 -2.47 -2.83
N ALA A 102 -4.43 -3.01 -3.00
CA ALA A 102 -4.84 -4.20 -2.26
C ALA A 102 -3.99 -5.39 -2.71
N THR A 103 -3.80 -5.51 -4.03
CA THR A 103 -2.95 -6.52 -4.67
C THR A 103 -1.49 -6.30 -4.35
N LEU A 104 -0.98 -5.09 -4.57
CA LEU A 104 0.43 -4.78 -4.35
C LEU A 104 0.86 -5.03 -2.90
N TYR A 105 0.00 -4.71 -1.93
CA TYR A 105 0.31 -4.78 -0.51
C TYR A 105 -0.24 -6.05 0.17
N CYS A 106 -0.84 -6.98 -0.57
CA CYS A 106 -1.48 -8.19 -0.03
C CYS A 106 -2.52 -7.87 1.07
N ILE A 107 -3.35 -6.86 0.85
CA ILE A 107 -4.42 -6.43 1.76
C ILE A 107 -5.76 -6.77 1.10
N HIS A 108 -6.17 -8.03 1.20
CA HIS A 108 -7.43 -8.53 0.63
C HIS A 108 -8.30 -9.22 1.69
N PRO A 109 -9.62 -9.34 1.44
CA PRO A 109 -10.50 -10.10 2.31
C PRO A 109 -10.03 -11.52 2.59
N LEU A 110 -9.56 -12.25 1.56
CA LEU A 110 -9.07 -13.62 1.69
C LEU A 110 -7.87 -13.72 2.63
N THR A 111 -6.94 -12.75 2.55
CA THR A 111 -5.80 -12.66 3.46
C THR A 111 -6.26 -12.57 4.92
N PHE A 112 -7.28 -11.74 5.21
CA PHE A 112 -7.80 -11.61 6.57
C PHE A 112 -8.61 -12.82 7.04
N ILE A 113 -9.27 -13.54 6.12
CA ILE A 113 -9.91 -14.82 6.44
C ILE A 113 -8.84 -15.84 6.86
N GLN A 114 -7.71 -15.90 6.15
CA GLN A 114 -6.58 -16.76 6.52
C GLN A 114 -5.94 -16.32 7.84
N VAL A 115 -5.71 -15.02 8.06
CA VAL A 115 -5.22 -14.50 9.35
C VAL A 115 -6.13 -14.93 10.50
N LYS A 116 -7.46 -14.82 10.34
CA LYS A 116 -8.42 -15.29 11.34
C LYS A 116 -8.26 -16.79 11.62
N LYS A 117 -8.09 -17.60 10.57
CA LYS A 117 -7.92 -19.04 10.71
C LYS A 117 -6.63 -19.39 11.49
N GLU A 118 -5.53 -18.72 11.19
CA GLU A 118 -4.21 -19.03 11.77
C GLU A 118 -4.00 -18.44 13.16
N THR A 119 -4.67 -17.32 13.48
CA THR A 119 -4.38 -16.54 14.71
C THR A 119 -5.59 -16.35 15.62
N GLY A 120 -6.81 -16.60 15.14
CA GLY A 120 -8.05 -16.21 15.83
C GLY A 120 -8.41 -14.72 15.69
N TYR A 121 -7.52 -13.87 15.16
CA TYR A 121 -7.78 -12.45 14.96
C TYR A 121 -8.85 -12.22 13.88
N ASN A 122 -10.02 -11.69 14.25
CA ASN A 122 -11.09 -11.38 13.31
C ASN A 122 -11.20 -9.87 13.02
N LEU A 123 -10.65 -9.44 11.88
CA LEU A 123 -10.77 -8.05 11.43
C LEU A 123 -12.23 -7.62 11.23
N PHE A 124 -13.07 -8.49 10.66
CA PHE A 124 -14.45 -8.14 10.27
C PHE A 124 -15.38 -7.89 11.45
N GLU A 125 -15.04 -8.38 12.64
CA GLU A 125 -15.78 -8.09 13.88
C GLU A 125 -15.53 -6.68 14.42
N LYS A 126 -14.44 -6.03 14.01
CA LYS A 126 -14.05 -4.71 14.51
C LYS A 126 -15.01 -3.61 14.04
N GLY A 127 -15.61 -3.76 12.85
CA GLY A 127 -16.69 -2.90 12.35
C GLY A 127 -16.35 -1.41 12.24
N ARG A 128 -15.07 -1.04 12.19
CA ARG A 128 -14.59 0.35 12.15
C ARG A 128 -13.30 0.46 11.35
N ILE A 129 -12.92 1.67 10.94
CA ILE A 129 -11.62 1.92 10.30
C ILE A 129 -10.50 1.55 11.27
N LEU A 130 -9.49 0.86 10.76
CA LEU A 130 -8.29 0.54 11.50
C LEU A 130 -7.06 0.92 10.70
N LYS A 131 -5.99 1.31 11.40
CA LYS A 131 -4.67 1.49 10.80
C LYS A 131 -4.01 0.12 10.64
N LEU A 132 -3.33 -0.10 9.52
CA LEU A 132 -2.60 -1.34 9.28
C LEU A 132 -1.55 -1.60 10.37
N SER A 133 -0.88 -0.56 10.88
CA SER A 133 0.04 -0.69 12.03
C SER A 133 -0.63 -1.26 13.28
N SER A 134 -1.86 -0.83 13.58
CA SER A 134 -2.63 -1.31 14.72
C SER A 134 -3.10 -2.75 14.49
N ILE A 135 -3.48 -3.10 13.26
CA ILE A 135 -3.82 -4.47 12.88
C ILE A 135 -2.62 -5.41 13.09
N ILE A 136 -1.43 -5.04 12.60
CA ILE A 136 -0.19 -5.80 12.79
C ILE A 136 0.06 -6.03 14.28
N LYS A 137 -0.02 -4.96 15.09
CA LYS A 137 0.18 -5.02 16.54
C LYS A 137 -0.84 -5.94 17.23
N GLU A 138 -2.12 -5.81 16.92
CA GLU A 138 -3.17 -6.65 17.51
C GLU A 138 -2.99 -8.14 17.15
N ILE A 139 -2.60 -8.45 15.91
CA ILE A 139 -2.31 -9.83 15.49
C ILE A 139 -1.10 -10.37 16.26
N CYS A 140 -0.01 -9.60 16.32
CA CYS A 140 1.20 -9.97 17.06
C CYS A 140 0.90 -10.26 18.54
N GLN A 141 0.10 -9.41 19.18
CA GLN A 141 -0.38 -9.63 20.55
C GLN A 141 -1.21 -10.91 20.68
N THR A 142 -2.11 -11.17 19.72
CA THR A 142 -2.97 -12.36 19.72
C THR A 142 -2.16 -13.66 19.68
N ILE A 143 -1.04 -13.68 18.96
CA ILE A 143 -0.15 -14.85 18.85
C ILE A 143 1.06 -14.79 19.79
N SER A 144 1.11 -13.81 20.71
CA SER A 144 2.25 -13.59 21.61
C SER A 144 3.61 -13.45 20.91
N LEU A 145 3.62 -12.89 19.69
CA LEU A 145 4.82 -12.61 18.92
C LEU A 145 5.28 -11.17 19.18
N PRO A 146 6.51 -10.93 19.66
CA PRO A 146 7.07 -9.58 19.71
C PRO A 146 7.19 -8.97 18.31
N GLU A 147 6.74 -7.72 18.11
CA GLU A 147 6.83 -7.05 16.80
C GLU A 147 8.27 -6.95 16.27
N THR A 148 9.26 -6.92 17.17
CA THR A 148 10.69 -6.89 16.85
C THR A 148 11.19 -8.17 16.16
N HIS A 149 10.42 -9.26 16.23
CA HIS A 149 10.74 -10.52 15.55
C HIS A 149 10.23 -10.54 14.10
N LEU A 150 9.45 -9.55 13.69
CA LEU A 150 9.09 -9.38 12.28
C LEU A 150 10.29 -8.86 11.51
N SER A 151 10.81 -9.72 10.65
CA SER A 151 11.86 -9.39 9.69
C SER A 151 11.53 -8.11 8.92
N SER A 152 12.54 -7.26 8.72
CA SER A 152 12.47 -6.08 7.85
C SER A 152 12.92 -6.38 6.42
N VAL A 153 13.04 -7.66 6.05
CA VAL A 153 13.45 -8.09 4.71
C VAL A 153 12.43 -7.61 3.68
N GLN A 154 12.92 -7.02 2.59
CA GLN A 154 12.10 -6.64 1.45
C GLN A 154 11.53 -7.89 0.79
N ILE A 155 10.20 -7.93 0.63
CA ILE A 155 9.51 -9.02 -0.08
C ILE A 155 8.94 -8.45 -1.36
N ILE A 156 9.34 -9.03 -2.49
CA ILE A 156 8.88 -8.63 -3.81
C ILE A 156 7.53 -9.32 -4.09
N THR A 157 6.44 -8.56 -4.03
CA THR A 157 5.10 -9.02 -4.45
C THR A 157 4.84 -8.76 -5.93
N ASP A 158 5.55 -7.79 -6.51
CA ASP A 158 5.45 -7.40 -7.91
C ASP A 158 6.83 -6.99 -8.44
N LEU A 159 7.25 -7.55 -9.58
CA LEU A 159 8.56 -7.26 -10.18
C LEU A 159 8.73 -5.79 -10.60
N ARG A 160 7.63 -5.06 -10.80
CA ARG A 160 7.65 -3.62 -11.08
C ARG A 160 8.02 -2.80 -9.84
N PHE A 161 7.77 -3.34 -8.65
CA PHE A 161 7.96 -2.67 -7.36
C PHE A 161 8.81 -3.52 -6.42
N PRO A 162 10.11 -3.69 -6.71
CA PRO A 162 11.03 -4.44 -5.83
C PRO A 162 11.19 -3.83 -4.44
N HIS A 163 10.83 -2.56 -4.25
CA HIS A 163 10.86 -1.88 -2.97
C HIS A 163 9.46 -1.41 -2.56
N LEU A 164 9.04 -1.78 -1.36
CA LEU A 164 7.75 -1.38 -0.78
C LEU A 164 7.97 -0.55 0.49
N PRO A 165 6.98 0.26 0.91
CA PRO A 165 7.02 0.96 2.18
C PRO A 165 7.29 0.02 3.36
N VAL A 166 8.00 0.49 4.37
CA VAL A 166 8.37 -0.26 5.58
C VAL A 166 7.14 -0.87 6.25
N LEU A 167 6.05 -0.11 6.38
CA LEU A 167 4.80 -0.62 6.95
C LEU A 167 4.23 -1.81 6.16
N VAL A 168 4.29 -1.74 4.83
CA VAL A 168 3.83 -2.80 3.93
C VAL A 168 4.74 -4.02 4.05
N ASN A 169 6.07 -3.83 4.06
CA ASN A 169 7.00 -4.92 4.28
C ASN A 169 6.78 -5.61 5.63
N ARG A 170 6.52 -4.85 6.70
CA ARG A 170 6.19 -5.42 8.02
C ARG A 170 4.93 -6.27 7.98
N TRP A 171 3.89 -5.81 7.27
CA TRP A 171 2.67 -6.59 7.03
C TRP A 171 2.96 -7.89 6.28
N ILE A 172 3.66 -7.83 5.16
CA ILE A 172 3.95 -9.01 4.34
C ILE A 172 4.86 -10.00 5.09
N ASN A 173 5.83 -9.52 5.87
CA ASN A 173 6.66 -10.39 6.72
C ASN A 173 5.83 -11.09 7.82
N LEU A 174 4.82 -10.41 8.40
CA LEU A 174 3.87 -11.06 9.30
C LEU A 174 3.08 -12.16 8.58
N LEU A 175 2.55 -11.89 7.38
CA LEU A 175 1.86 -12.90 6.58
C LEU A 175 2.77 -14.10 6.28
N ARG A 176 4.02 -13.86 5.91
CA ARG A 176 5.01 -14.92 5.67
C ARG A 176 5.31 -15.74 6.93
N HIS A 177 5.41 -15.10 8.09
CA HIS A 177 5.55 -15.79 9.38
C HIS A 177 4.36 -16.72 9.64
N LEU A 178 3.15 -16.26 9.32
CA LEU A 178 1.91 -17.04 9.40
C LEU A 178 1.73 -18.04 8.24
N ARG A 179 2.67 -18.11 7.29
CA ARG A 179 2.60 -18.96 6.09
C ARG A 179 1.37 -18.66 5.21
N ILE A 180 0.98 -17.40 5.15
CA ILE A 180 -0.11 -16.88 4.31
C ILE A 180 0.49 -16.34 3.01
N THR A 181 -0.04 -16.80 1.87
CA THR A 181 0.37 -16.41 0.50
C THR A 181 -0.69 -15.59 -0.19
#